data_AF-F5R9C2-F1
#
_entry.id   AF-F5R9C2-F1
#
_cell.length_a   1.000
_cell.length_b   1.000
_cell.length_c   1.000
_cell.angle_alpha   90.00
_cell.angle_beta   90.00
_cell.angle_gamma   90.00
#
_symmetry.space_group_name_H-M   'P 1'
#
loop_
_entity.id
_entity.type
_entity.pdbx_description
1 polymer ?
#
loop_
_entity_poly.entity_id
_entity_poly.type
_entity_poly.pdbx_seq_one_letter_code
_entity_poly.pdbx_strand_id
1 'polypeptide(L)'
;MKLGVPAHAVYLGFGVQKSGGDFFLGDCDLTQKSEHWLWCASVEDAHRFVGWREVLAVAERCVGAEVVLMFDYGEEVWVFSAR
;
A
#
# COMPACT_ATOMS: atom_id res chain seq x y z
N MET A 1 14.22 -11.29 10.13
CA MET A 1 13.22 -11.07 11.20
C MET A 1 11.89 -11.53 10.62
N LYS A 2 11.25 -12.58 11.16
CA LYS A 2 9.90 -12.96 10.70
C LYS A 2 8.97 -11.85 11.19
N LEU A 3 8.28 -11.16 10.29
CA LEU A 3 7.11 -10.35 10.65
C LEU A 3 6.26 -11.24 11.58
N GLY A 4 5.88 -10.75 12.75
CA GLY A 4 5.14 -11.51 13.77
C GLY A 4 3.71 -11.83 13.34
N VAL A 5 3.56 -12.35 12.12
CA VAL A 5 2.32 -12.59 11.41
C VAL A 5 1.80 -13.97 11.82
N PRO A 6 0.61 -14.04 12.44
CA PRO A 6 -0.04 -15.29 12.78
C PRO A 6 -0.22 -16.18 11.55
N ALA A 7 -0.24 -17.50 11.77
CA ALA A 7 -0.35 -18.47 10.68
C ALA A 7 -1.65 -18.37 9.86
N HIS A 8 -2.71 -17.76 10.43
CA HIS A 8 -3.99 -17.57 9.75
C HIS A 8 -4.08 -16.27 8.96
N ALA A 9 -3.11 -15.36 9.09
CA ALA A 9 -3.16 -14.08 8.40
C ALA A 9 -2.89 -14.27 6.90
N VAL A 10 -3.74 -13.65 6.07
CA VAL A 10 -3.68 -13.75 4.61
C VAL A 10 -2.98 -12.53 4.05
N TYR A 11 -1.95 -12.74 3.22
CA TYR A 11 -1.28 -11.65 2.54
C TYR A 11 -2.19 -11.03 1.47
N LEU A 12 -2.47 -9.74 1.60
CA LEU A 12 -3.33 -9.00 0.65
C LEU A 12 -2.53 -8.29 -0.43
N GLY A 13 -1.30 -7.87 -0.14
CA GLY A 13 -0.46 -7.14 -1.08
C GLY A 13 0.46 -6.13 -0.43
N PHE A 14 0.91 -5.18 -1.25
CA PHE A 14 1.80 -4.10 -0.85
C PHE A 14 1.28 -2.77 -1.42
N GLY A 15 1.65 -1.66 -0.78
CA GLY A 15 1.21 -0.33 -1.19
C GLY A 15 2.04 0.78 -0.58
N VAL A 16 1.51 2.01 -0.63
CA VAL A 16 2.15 3.21 -0.07
C VAL A 16 1.21 3.83 0.97
N GLN A 17 1.77 4.19 2.13
CA GLN A 17 1.05 4.85 3.21
C GLN A 17 1.73 6.19 3.55
N LYS A 18 0.95 7.23 3.81
CA LYS A 18 1.47 8.53 4.25
C LYS A 18 1.53 8.62 5.77
N SER A 19 2.40 9.52 6.24
CA SER A 19 2.43 9.99 7.63
C SER A 19 1.05 10.56 8.02
N GLY A 20 0.22 9.76 8.70
CA GLY A 20 -1.19 10.11 8.99
C GLY A 20 -2.16 8.94 8.87
N GLY A 21 -1.73 7.82 8.29
CA GLY A 21 -2.56 6.61 8.18
C GLY A 21 -3.24 6.45 6.83
N ASP A 22 -3.36 7.51 6.04
CA ASP A 22 -3.95 7.47 4.70
C ASP A 22 -3.15 6.57 3.74
N PHE A 23 -3.88 5.75 3.00
CA PHE A 23 -3.40 4.80 2.01
C PHE A 23 -3.52 5.37 0.61
N PHE A 24 -2.78 4.78 -0.33
CA PHE A 24 -2.73 5.25 -1.69
C PHE A 24 -3.64 4.44 -2.65
N LEU A 25 -4.44 5.12 -3.50
CA LEU A 25 -5.25 4.52 -4.59
C LEU A 25 -4.43 4.35 -5.87
N GLY A 26 -3.96 3.15 -6.21
CA GLY A 26 -3.31 2.90 -7.51
C GLY A 26 -4.19 2.19 -8.54
N ASP A 27 -4.81 2.92 -9.47
CA ASP A 27 -4.88 2.45 -10.86
C ASP A 27 -3.81 3.20 -11.64
N CYS A 28 -2.66 2.55 -11.81
CA CYS A 28 -1.65 3.01 -12.73
C CYS A 28 -1.94 2.37 -14.08
N ASP A 29 -2.87 2.95 -14.84
CA ASP A 29 -2.83 2.75 -16.27
C ASP A 29 -1.52 3.39 -16.75
N LEU A 30 -0.48 2.58 -16.97
CA LEU A 30 0.83 3.03 -17.47
C LEU A 30 0.71 3.79 -18.80
N THR A 31 -0.44 3.70 -19.48
CA THR A 31 -0.76 4.44 -20.69
C THR A 31 -1.36 5.82 -20.41
N GLN A 32 -1.93 6.05 -19.22
CA GLN A 32 -2.43 7.34 -18.77
C GLN A 32 -1.48 7.94 -17.74
N LYS A 33 -0.71 8.93 -18.18
CA LYS A 33 0.03 9.84 -17.30
C LYS A 33 -0.97 10.65 -16.46
N SER A 34 -1.55 10.08 -15.41
CA SER A 34 -2.52 10.81 -14.59
C SER A 34 -1.80 11.66 -13.54
N GLU A 35 -2.00 12.98 -13.66
CA GLU A 35 -1.42 14.03 -12.82
C GLU A 35 -2.02 14.10 -11.40
N HIS A 36 -2.94 13.20 -11.02
CA HIS A 36 -3.69 13.29 -9.77
C HIS A 36 -3.77 11.96 -9.04
N TRP A 37 -2.75 11.73 -8.23
CA TRP A 37 -2.63 10.65 -7.27
C TRP A 37 -3.49 10.98 -6.03
N LEU A 38 -4.60 10.26 -5.80
CA LEU A 38 -5.53 10.51 -4.67
C LEU A 38 -5.28 9.53 -3.51
N TRP A 39 -5.30 10.06 -2.28
CA TRP A 39 -5.20 9.26 -1.05
C TRP A 39 -6.59 8.81 -0.59
N CYS A 40 -6.70 7.61 -0.03
CA CYS A 40 -7.90 7.07 0.62
C CYS A 40 -7.63 6.71 2.08
N ALA A 41 -8.67 6.71 2.91
CA ALA A 41 -8.55 6.36 4.33
C ALA A 41 -8.64 4.84 4.60
N SER A 42 -9.00 4.03 3.61
CA SER A 42 -9.25 2.59 3.72
C SER A 42 -8.36 1.78 2.78
N VAL A 43 -7.92 0.61 3.24
CA VAL A 43 -7.17 -0.36 2.43
C VAL A 43 -8.08 -1.04 1.40
N GLU A 44 -9.35 -1.26 1.73
CA GLU A 44 -10.36 -1.80 0.83
C GLU A 44 -10.62 -0.87 -0.35
N ASP A 45 -10.62 0.44 -0.10
CA ASP A 45 -10.79 1.45 -1.13
C ASP A 45 -9.53 1.60 -1.99
N ALA A 46 -8.34 1.31 -1.46
CA ALA A 46 -7.06 1.45 -2.17
C ALA A 46 -7.00 0.55 -3.42
N HIS A 47 -7.00 1.16 -4.61
CA HIS A 47 -6.77 0.43 -5.86
C HIS A 47 -5.37 -0.21 -5.85
N ARG A 48 -5.30 -1.47 -6.31
CA ARG A 48 -4.11 -2.32 -6.20
C ARG A 48 -3.01 -1.88 -7.17
N PHE A 49 -1.83 -1.62 -6.63
CA PHE A 49 -0.61 -1.57 -7.43
C PHE A 49 -0.35 -2.92 -8.11
N VAL A 50 0.10 -2.89 -9.37
CA VAL A 50 0.30 -4.10 -10.17
C VAL A 50 1.72 -4.66 -9.96
N GLY A 51 2.68 -3.81 -9.53
CA GLY A 51 4.05 -4.26 -9.30
C GLY A 51 4.84 -3.50 -8.23
N TRP A 52 5.81 -4.19 -7.62
CA TRP A 52 6.69 -3.66 -6.57
C TRP A 52 7.48 -2.42 -7.02
N ARG A 53 7.91 -2.39 -8.29
CA ARG A 53 8.63 -1.25 -8.87
C ARG A 53 7.78 0.02 -8.93
N GLU A 54 6.49 -0.10 -9.17
CA GLU A 54 5.57 1.04 -9.22
C GLU A 54 5.42 1.64 -7.83
N VAL A 55 5.26 0.79 -6.82
CA VAL A 55 5.15 1.21 -5.41
C VAL A 55 6.39 1.96 -4.93
N LEU A 56 7.59 1.47 -5.27
CA LEU A 56 8.83 2.18 -4.96
C LEU A 56 8.91 3.54 -5.66
N ALA A 57 8.59 3.60 -6.96
CA ALA A 57 8.63 4.83 -7.73
C ALA A 57 7.65 5.90 -7.20
N VAL A 58 6.53 5.46 -6.63
CA VAL A 58 5.51 6.34 -6.03
C VAL A 58 5.97 6.83 -4.66
N ALA A 59 6.45 5.92 -3.80
CA ALA A 59 6.98 6.27 -2.49
C ALA A 59 8.13 7.29 -2.58
N GLU A 60 9.03 7.16 -3.57
CA GLU A 60 10.11 8.12 -3.81
C GLU A 60 9.62 9.54 -4.19
N ARG A 61 8.48 9.64 -4.86
CA ARG A 61 7.88 10.93 -5.28
C ARG A 61 7.03 11.56 -4.18
N CYS A 62 6.56 10.76 -3.23
CA CYS A 62 5.68 11.20 -2.16
C CYS A 62 6.48 11.43 -0.86
N VAL A 63 6.85 12.69 -0.59
CA VAL A 63 7.52 13.06 0.66
C VAL A 63 6.69 12.61 1.87
N GLY A 64 7.34 11.90 2.80
CA GLY A 64 6.70 11.39 4.02
C GLY A 64 5.81 10.16 3.81
N ALA A 65 5.93 9.50 2.66
CA ALA A 65 5.30 8.22 2.39
C ALA A 65 6.25 7.04 2.66
N GLU A 66 5.69 5.90 3.05
CA GLU A 66 6.41 4.65 3.23
C GLU A 66 5.75 3.51 2.47
N VAL A 67 6.56 2.52 2.10
CA VAL A 67 6.06 1.28 1.50
C VAL A 67 5.58 0.37 2.60
N VAL A 68 4.39 -0.21 2.41
CA VAL A 68 3.73 -1.06 3.39
C VAL A 68 3.31 -2.41 2.81
N LEU A 69 3.21 -3.40 3.70
CA LEU A 69 2.64 -4.72 3.46
C LEU A 69 1.30 -4.82 4.18
N MET A 70 0.32 -5.43 3.54
CA MET A 70 -1.04 -5.55 4.06
C MET A 70 -1.39 -7.02 4.27
N PHE A 71 -1.96 -7.33 5.43
CA PHE A 71 -2.38 -8.67 5.81
C PHE A 71 -3.78 -8.63 6.41
N ASP A 72 -4.64 -9.52 5.97
CA ASP A 72 -5.96 -9.75 6.56
C ASP A 72 -5.83 -10.74 7.72
N TYR A 73 -6.25 -10.33 8.91
CA TYR A 73 -6.25 -11.16 10.12
C TYR A 73 -7.66 -11.73 10.43
N GLY A 74 -8.65 -11.47 9.58
CA GLY A 74 -10.03 -11.94 9.68
C GLY A 74 -11.00 -10.92 10.27
N GLU A 75 -10.59 -10.22 11.34
CA GLU A 75 -11.38 -9.12 11.94
C GLU A 75 -10.96 -7.74 11.43
N GLU A 76 -9.70 -7.60 11.06
CA GLU A 76 -9.10 -6.33 10.62
C GLU A 76 -7.90 -6.58 9.68
N VAL A 77 -7.59 -5.56 8.88
CA VAL A 77 -6.40 -5.55 8.03
C VAL A 77 -5.26 -4.83 8.75
N TRP A 78 -4.13 -5.52 8.90
CA TRP A 78 -2.94 -4.99 9.52
C TRP A 78 -1.94 -4.53 8.44
N VAL A 79 -1.30 -3.40 8.73
CA VAL A 79 -0.37 -2.72 7.83
C VAL A 79 1.00 -2.64 8.50
N PHE A 80 2.02 -3.09 7.79
CA PHE A 80 3.40 -3.10 8.29
C PHE A 80 4.32 -2.35 7.34
N SER A 81 5.27 -1.58 7.87
CA SER A 81 6.34 -1.00 7.07
C SER A 81 7.16 -2.10 6.40
N ALA A 82 7.47 -1.94 5.11
CA ALA A 82 8.16 -2.93 4.28
C ALA A 82 9.70 -2.82 4.31
N ARG A 83 10.26 -2.20 5.36
CA ARG A 83 11.70 -1.98 5.55
C ARG A 83 12.44 -3.20 6.06
#